data_AF-B2I5B2-F1
#
_entry.id   AF-B2I5B2-F1
#
_cell.length_a   1.000
_cell.length_b   1.000
_cell.length_c   1.000
_cell.angle_alpha   90.00
_cell.angle_beta   90.00
_cell.angle_gamma   90.00
#
_symmetry.space_group_name_H-M   'P 1'
#
loop_
_entity.id
_entity.type
_entity.pdbx_description
1 polymer ?
#
loop_
_entity_poly.entity_id
_entity_poly.type
_entity_poly.pdbx_seq_one_letter_code
_entity_poly.pdbx_strand_id
1 'polypeptide(L)' 'MLAPMIYPLLPSDVVSFYEPFAGSAAMILFVAHHA' A
#
# COMPACT_ATOMS: atom_id res chain seq x y z
N MET A 1 7.79 0.11 -11.71
CA MET A 1 7.33 -0.44 -10.42
C MET A 1 5.95 0.14 -10.12
N LEU A 2 4.97 -0.68 -9.74
CA LEU A 2 3.54 -0.29 -9.69
C LEU A 2 3.12 0.39 -8.36
N ALA A 3 3.67 -0.05 -7.22
CA ALA A 3 3.34 0.47 -5.89
C ALA A 3 3.40 2.02 -5.76
N PRO A 4 4.46 2.72 -6.22
CA PRO A 4 4.50 4.19 -6.16
C PRO A 4 3.47 4.89 -7.07
N MET A 5 2.93 4.19 -8.08
CA MET A 5 1.86 4.74 -8.92
C MET A 5 0.48 4.55 -8.29
N ILE A 6 0.29 3.49 -7.50
CA ILE A 6 -0.97 3.21 -6.79
C ILE A 6 -1.07 4.03 -5.50
N TYR A 7 0.05 4.24 -4.79
CA TYR A 7 0.06 4.89 -3.46
C TYR A 7 -0.68 6.23 -3.39
N PRO A 8 -0.53 7.18 -4.35
CA PRO A 8 -1.27 8.45 -4.32
C PRO A 8 -2.77 8.32 -4.54
N LEU A 9 -3.25 7.15 -4.98
CA LEU A 9 -4.66 6.87 -5.21
C LEU A 9 -5.32 6.23 -3.98
N LEU A 10 -4.52 5.82 -2.98
CA LEU A 10 -5.05 5.29 -1.73
C LEU A 10 -5.63 6.43 -0.87
N PRO A 11 -6.71 6.19 -0.12
CA PRO A 11 -7.21 7.17 0.84
C PRO A 11 -6.15 7.44 1.91
N SER A 12 -5.96 8.71 2.27
CA SER A 12 -4.89 9.16 3.19
C SER A 12 -5.21 9.00 4.67
N ASP A 13 -6.49 8.79 5.03
CA ASP A 13 -6.96 8.71 6.42
C ASP A 13 -7.44 7.29 6.75
N VAL A 14 -6.58 6.30 6.48
CA VAL A 14 -6.86 4.89 6.75
C VAL A 14 -6.13 4.45 8.01
N VAL A 15 -6.88 3.92 8.98
CA VAL A 15 -6.32 3.36 10.22
C VAL A 15 -5.62 2.01 9.98
N SER A 16 -6.04 1.30 8.93
CA SER A 16 -5.47 0.00 8.56
C SER A 16 -5.53 -0.21 7.05
N PHE A 17 -4.45 -0.76 6.49
CA PHE A 17 -4.37 -1.16 5.10
C PHE A 17 -4.45 -2.69 5.01
N TYR A 18 -5.48 -3.21 4.36
CA TYR A 18 -5.70 -4.65 4.18
C TYR A 18 -5.62 -5.02 2.70
N GLU A 19 -4.62 -5.83 2.35
CA GLU A 19 -4.42 -6.35 0.99
C GLU A 19 -4.68 -7.86 0.96
N PRO A 20 -5.83 -8.33 0.44
CA PRO A 20 -6.21 -9.74 0.49
C PRO A 20 -5.35 -10.64 -0.42
N PHE A 21 -4.69 -10.07 -1.44
CA PHE A 21 -3.87 -10.79 -2.41
C PHE A 21 -2.44 -10.21 -2.45
N ALA A 22 -1.73 -10.31 -1.33
CA ALA A 22 -0.45 -9.63 -1.15
C ALA A 22 0.67 -10.11 -2.09
N GLY A 23 0.67 -11.38 -2.52
CA GLY A 23 1.78 -11.94 -3.30
C GLY A 23 3.13 -11.78 -2.55
N SER A 24 4.02 -10.92 -3.07
CA SER A 24 5.29 -10.54 -2.42
C SER A 24 5.16 -9.48 -1.31
N ALA A 25 3.94 -9.06 -0.99
CA ALA A 25 3.62 -7.98 -0.05
C ALA A 25 4.25 -6.62 -0.43
N ALA A 26 4.52 -6.40 -1.71
CA ALA A 26 5.17 -5.18 -2.19
C ALA A 26 4.37 -3.91 -1.84
N MET A 27 3.03 -3.96 -1.90
CA MET A 27 2.20 -2.80 -1.56
C MET A 27 2.13 -2.58 -0.05
N ILE A 28 1.89 -3.64 0.74
CA ILE A 28 1.93 -3.57 2.21
C ILE A 28 3.24 -2.96 2.69
N LEU A 29 4.39 -3.47 2.23
CA LEU A 29 5.70 -2.96 2.64
C LEU A 29 5.93 -1.52 2.18
N PHE A 30 5.46 -1.17 0.98
CA PHE A 30 5.55 0.20 0.48
C PHE A 30 4.72 1.17 1.35
N VAL A 31 3.47 0.81 1.66
CA VAL A 31 2.59 1.60 2.53
C VAL A 31 3.21 1.75 3.92
N ALA A 32 3.69 0.66 4.53
CA ALA A 32 4.28 0.70 5.86
C ALA A 32 5.55 1.58 5.95
N HIS A 33 6.32 1.70 4.87
CA HIS A 33 7.50 2.58 4.82
C HIS A 33 7.13 4.06 4.67
N HIS A 34 5.95 4.38 4.11
CA HIS A 34 5.54 5.75 3.79
C HIS A 34 4.39 6.28 4.67
N ALA A 35 3.88 5.44 5.58
CA ALA A 35 2.90 5.81 6.60
C ALA A 35 3.53 6.56 7.78
#